data_AF-A0A4Z0LDC9-F1
#
_entry.id   AF-A0A4Z0LDC9-F1
#
_cell.length_a   1.000
_cell.length_b   1.000
_cell.length_c   1.000
_cell.angle_alpha   90.00
_cell.angle_beta   90.00
_cell.angle_gamma   90.00
#
_symmetry.space_group_name_H-M   'P 1'
#
loop_
_entity.id
_entity.type
_entity.pdbx_description
1 polymer ?
#
loop_
_entity_poly.entity_id
_entity_poly.type
_entity_poly.pdbx_seq_one_letter_code
_entity_poly.pdbx_strand_id
1 'polypeptide(L)'
;MHLHTTILFFFSLALWPHLANAQDTIRLEKKPKAILHSWYPEHKKFPTLKVGKGEILFTTIPEFKNSSLRNNDIDLHTDNSQVQIEETDKTNQYIVTIHPTDAKYVAFEVWLDLKGKSILILQNGTWKNATELYKAKGNRILIDTVKLQLGH
;
A
#
# COMPACT_ATOMS: atom_id res chain seq x y z
N MET A 1 -9.28 63.07 -44.40
CA MET A 1 -9.95 61.81 -44.01
C MET A 1 -8.95 60.99 -43.22
N HIS A 2 -9.03 61.06 -41.89
CA HIS A 2 -8.14 60.33 -40.99
C HIS A 2 -8.64 58.89 -40.86
N LEU A 3 -7.84 57.92 -41.28
CA LEU A 3 -8.09 56.51 -41.00
C LEU A 3 -7.40 56.16 -39.68
N HIS A 4 -8.20 55.79 -38.68
CA HIS A 4 -7.75 55.42 -37.35
C HIS A 4 -6.96 54.11 -37.38
N THR A 5 -5.76 54.15 -36.82
CA THR A 5 -4.94 52.99 -36.45
C THR A 5 -5.60 52.28 -35.27
N THR A 6 -6.10 51.05 -35.46
CA THR A 6 -6.57 50.19 -34.36
C THR A 6 -5.48 49.17 -34.04
N ILE A 7 -4.72 49.40 -32.96
CA ILE A 7 -3.76 48.44 -32.43
C ILE A 7 -4.53 47.50 -31.49
N LEU A 8 -4.74 46.25 -31.92
CA LEU A 8 -5.25 45.18 -31.07
C LEU A 8 -4.08 44.57 -30.28
N PHE A 9 -3.95 44.95 -29.00
CA PHE A 9 -3.07 44.30 -28.05
C PHE A 9 -3.70 42.97 -27.61
N PHE A 10 -3.28 41.86 -28.22
CA PHE A 10 -3.54 40.53 -27.67
C PHE A 10 -2.55 40.27 -26.52
N PHE A 11 -2.96 40.58 -25.30
CA PHE A 11 -2.30 40.05 -24.10
C PHE A 11 -2.65 38.57 -23.98
N SER A 12 -1.80 37.70 -24.52
CA SER A 12 -1.87 36.26 -24.25
C SER A 12 -1.45 36.04 -22.79
N LEU A 13 -2.44 36.01 -21.90
CA LEU A 13 -2.30 35.56 -20.53
C LEU A 13 -2.04 34.04 -20.55
N ALA A 14 -0.80 33.64 -20.83
CA ALA A 14 -0.35 32.26 -20.66
C ALA A 14 -0.13 32.00 -19.16
N LEU A 15 -1.22 31.91 -18.40
CA LEU A 15 -1.22 31.26 -17.10
C LEU A 15 -1.15 29.76 -17.37
N TRP A 16 0.06 29.25 -17.62
CA TRP A 16 0.34 27.86 -17.28
C TRP A 16 0.63 27.85 -15.78
N PRO A 17 -0.29 27.37 -14.92
CA PRO A 17 0.18 26.82 -13.68
C PRO A 17 0.98 25.58 -14.07
N HIS A 18 2.30 25.69 -14.02
CA HIS A 18 3.12 24.55 -13.67
C HIS A 18 2.61 24.10 -12.29
N LEU A 19 1.56 23.28 -12.27
CA LEU A 19 1.34 22.32 -11.20
C LEU A 19 2.54 21.39 -11.27
N ALA A 20 3.66 21.86 -10.71
CA ALA A 20 4.67 20.98 -10.20
C ALA A 20 3.92 20.10 -9.20
N ASN A 21 3.51 18.91 -9.65
CA ASN A 21 3.15 17.82 -8.78
C ASN A 21 4.40 17.61 -7.93
N ALA A 22 4.43 18.25 -6.76
CA ALA A 22 5.39 17.95 -5.73
C ALA A 22 5.09 16.49 -5.37
N GLN A 23 5.81 15.59 -6.03
CA GLN A 23 5.62 14.17 -5.83
C GLN A 23 6.12 13.89 -4.43
N ASP A 24 5.19 13.72 -3.48
CA ASP A 24 5.49 13.40 -2.09
C ASP A 24 6.47 12.22 -2.08
N THR A 25 7.70 12.51 -1.66
CA THR A 25 8.79 11.54 -1.65
C THR A 25 9.00 11.07 -0.22
N ILE A 26 8.67 9.80 0.04
CA ILE A 26 8.89 9.15 1.32
C ILE A 26 10.28 8.51 1.29
N ARG A 27 11.09 8.78 2.30
CA ARG A 27 12.44 8.20 2.43
C ARG A 27 12.48 7.22 3.58
N LEU A 28 12.90 5.99 3.31
CA LEU A 28 13.08 4.94 4.30
C LEU A 28 14.53 4.47 4.36
N GLU A 29 15.09 4.38 5.56
CA GLU A 29 16.47 3.91 5.77
C GLU A 29 16.64 2.41 5.50
N LYS A 30 15.54 1.65 5.46
CA LYS A 30 15.53 0.21 5.22
C LYS A 30 14.23 -0.21 4.54
N LYS A 31 14.22 -1.43 4.01
CA LYS A 31 13.01 -2.04 3.46
C LYS A 31 11.93 -2.13 4.56
N PRO A 32 10.71 -1.62 4.32
CA PRO A 32 9.59 -1.77 5.26
C PRO A 32 9.22 -3.24 5.44
N LYS A 33 8.72 -3.59 6.63
CA LYS A 33 8.27 -4.94 6.94
C LYS A 33 6.82 -4.91 7.40
N ALA A 34 5.97 -5.76 6.80
CA ALA A 34 4.59 -5.85 7.20
C ALA A 34 4.42 -6.80 8.40
N ILE A 35 3.48 -6.47 9.28
CA ILE A 35 3.11 -7.29 10.42
C ILE A 35 1.60 -7.48 10.39
N LEU A 36 1.15 -8.73 10.33
CA LEU A 36 -0.26 -9.07 10.52
C LEU A 36 -0.58 -9.26 11.99
N HIS A 37 -1.64 -8.59 12.43
CA HIS A 37 -2.17 -8.65 13.77
C HIS A 37 -3.58 -9.22 13.77
N SER A 38 -3.93 -10.01 14.79
CA SER A 38 -5.34 -10.30 15.06
C SER A 38 -6.00 -9.13 15.78
N TRP A 39 -7.27 -8.88 15.48
CA TRP A 39 -8.09 -7.93 16.23
C TRP A 39 -8.66 -8.54 17.51
N TYR A 40 -8.98 -9.84 17.52
CA TYR A 40 -9.59 -10.54 18.68
C TYR A 40 -9.38 -12.07 18.65
N PRO A 41 -9.28 -12.75 19.81
CA PRO A 41 -9.03 -12.19 21.14
C PRO A 41 -7.53 -11.88 21.22
N GLU A 42 -7.22 -10.64 21.59
CA GLU A 42 -5.87 -10.10 21.73
C GLU A 42 -5.20 -9.63 20.43
N HIS A 43 -4.55 -8.46 20.50
CA HIS A 43 -3.74 -7.86 19.42
C HIS A 43 -2.42 -8.61 19.19
N LYS A 44 -2.48 -9.94 19.03
CA LYS A 44 -1.33 -10.81 18.83
C LYS A 44 -0.67 -10.47 17.50
N LYS A 45 0.64 -10.25 17.55
CA LYS A 45 1.50 -10.25 16.36
C LYS A 45 1.59 -11.70 15.89
N PHE A 46 1.33 -11.95 14.60
CA PHE A 46 1.38 -13.29 14.00
C PHE A 46 0.35 -14.27 14.59
N PRO A 47 -0.95 -14.04 14.35
CA PRO A 47 -1.98 -14.94 14.86
C PRO A 47 -1.92 -16.31 14.17
N THR A 48 -2.31 -17.33 14.92
CA THR A 48 -2.60 -18.65 14.38
C THR A 48 -4.04 -18.67 13.89
N LEU A 49 -4.25 -18.99 12.62
CA LEU A 49 -5.58 -18.99 12.01
C LEU A 49 -6.24 -20.35 12.14
N LYS A 50 -7.48 -20.39 12.62
CA LYS A 50 -8.25 -21.63 12.72
C LYS A 50 -9.01 -21.93 11.44
N VAL A 51 -8.93 -23.19 11.01
CA VAL A 51 -9.68 -23.67 9.84
C VAL A 51 -11.18 -23.58 10.11
N GLY A 52 -11.94 -23.10 9.12
CA GLY A 52 -13.40 -22.96 9.17
C GLY A 52 -13.90 -21.78 10.00
N LYS A 53 -13.02 -20.98 10.60
CA LYS A 53 -13.39 -19.81 11.41
C LYS A 53 -12.93 -18.52 10.73
N GLY A 54 -13.83 -17.55 10.67
CA GLY A 54 -13.49 -16.17 10.30
C GLY A 54 -12.73 -15.48 11.43
N GLU A 55 -11.53 -14.99 11.14
CA GLU A 55 -10.71 -14.21 12.06
C GLU A 55 -10.43 -12.82 11.48
N ILE A 56 -10.49 -11.79 12.32
CA ILE A 56 -10.26 -10.42 11.89
C ILE A 56 -8.77 -10.10 11.99
N LEU A 57 -8.16 -9.77 10.86
CA LEU A 57 -6.76 -9.37 10.74
C LEU A 57 -6.63 -7.90 10.32
N PHE A 58 -5.51 -7.28 10.70
CA PHE A 58 -5.09 -5.99 10.16
C PHE A 58 -3.58 -5.92 9.98
N THR A 59 -3.13 -5.11 9.03
CA THR A 59 -1.70 -4.98 8.71
C THR A 59 -1.12 -3.72 9.35
N THR A 60 0.09 -3.80 9.89
CA THR A 60 0.88 -2.61 10.24
C THR A 60 2.22 -2.65 9.53
N ILE A 61 2.72 -1.46 9.14
CA ILE A 61 4.04 -1.28 8.56
C ILE A 61 4.72 -0.17 9.37
N PRO A 62 5.50 -0.50 10.42
CA PRO A 62 6.04 0.47 11.37
C PRO A 62 6.85 1.58 10.71
N GLU A 63 7.58 1.26 9.64
CA GLU A 63 8.39 2.21 8.88
C GLU A 63 7.56 3.34 8.24
N PHE A 64 6.25 3.16 8.07
CA PHE A 64 5.34 4.17 7.51
C PHE A 64 4.58 5.00 8.55
N LYS A 65 4.75 4.74 9.86
CA LYS A 65 3.96 5.37 10.93
C LYS A 65 3.92 6.91 10.87
N ASN A 66 5.01 7.53 10.45
CA ASN A 66 5.16 8.99 10.37
C ASN A 66 5.20 9.50 8.92
N SER A 67 4.70 8.71 7.97
CA SER A 67 4.65 9.07 6.55
C SER A 67 3.26 9.58 6.15
N SER A 68 3.12 10.08 4.92
CA SER A 68 1.81 10.44 4.35
C SER A 68 1.00 9.22 3.88
N LEU A 69 1.52 8.00 4.04
CA LEU A 69 0.78 6.76 3.75
C LEU A 69 -0.23 6.48 4.85
N ARG A 70 -1.41 6.02 4.43
CA ARG A 70 -2.57 5.75 5.28
C ARG A 70 -2.95 4.28 5.23
N ASN A 71 -3.81 3.87 6.15
CA ASN A 71 -4.33 2.49 6.19
C ASN A 71 -5.02 2.10 4.88
N ASN A 72 -5.74 3.01 4.23
CA ASN A 72 -6.38 2.78 2.93
C ASN A 72 -5.42 2.81 1.72
N ASP A 73 -4.11 2.84 1.98
CA ASP A 73 -3.08 2.60 0.98
C ASP A 73 -2.57 1.14 1.05
N ILE A 74 -2.99 0.35 2.05
CA ILE A 74 -2.53 -1.01 2.30
C ILE A 74 -3.65 -1.99 1.95
N ASP A 75 -3.34 -2.95 1.09
CA ASP A 75 -4.25 -4.01 0.66
C ASP A 75 -3.68 -5.38 1.02
N LEU A 76 -4.51 -6.25 1.62
CA LEU A 76 -4.17 -7.65 1.87
C LEU A 76 -4.74 -8.56 0.78
N HIS A 77 -3.88 -9.34 0.16
CA HIS A 77 -4.25 -10.31 -0.87
C HIS A 77 -3.75 -11.71 -0.54
N THR A 78 -4.34 -12.70 -1.19
CA THR A 78 -3.86 -14.08 -1.18
C THR A 78 -4.04 -14.68 -2.57
N ASP A 79 -3.10 -15.50 -2.98
CA ASP A 79 -3.19 -16.34 -4.18
C ASP A 79 -3.69 -17.76 -3.84
N ASN A 80 -3.88 -18.06 -2.55
CA ASN A 80 -4.36 -19.36 -2.09
C ASN A 80 -5.88 -19.42 -2.16
N SER A 81 -6.42 -20.28 -3.04
CA SER A 81 -7.86 -20.49 -3.20
C SER A 81 -8.57 -21.05 -1.96
N GLN A 82 -7.82 -21.54 -0.97
CA GLN A 82 -8.35 -22.00 0.32
C GLN A 82 -8.53 -20.87 1.31
N VAL A 83 -8.16 -19.63 0.96
CA VAL A 83 -8.26 -18.47 1.83
C VAL A 83 -9.24 -17.48 1.22
N GLN A 84 -10.30 -17.20 1.96
CA GLN A 84 -11.23 -16.11 1.66
C GLN A 84 -10.85 -14.89 2.48
N ILE A 85 -10.74 -13.73 1.83
CA ILE A 85 -10.42 -12.45 2.45
C ILE A 85 -11.53 -11.46 2.07
N GLU A 86 -12.13 -10.85 3.08
CA GLU A 86 -13.13 -9.80 2.92
C GLU A 86 -12.72 -8.60 3.76
N GLU A 87 -12.61 -7.42 3.15
CA GLU A 87 -12.36 -6.19 3.92
C GLU A 87 -13.64 -5.80 4.69
N THR A 88 -13.48 -5.33 5.92
CA THR A 88 -14.60 -4.85 6.73
C THR A 88 -15.00 -3.43 6.33
N ASP A 89 -15.92 -2.82 7.08
CA ASP A 89 -16.23 -1.39 6.98
C ASP A 89 -15.03 -0.49 7.32
N LYS A 90 -14.00 -1.05 7.96
CA LYS A 90 -12.75 -0.36 8.31
C LYS A 90 -11.64 -0.75 7.33
N THR A 91 -11.02 0.25 6.73
CA THR A 91 -9.90 0.04 5.80
C THR A 91 -8.72 -0.65 6.47
N ASN A 92 -8.08 -1.58 5.75
CA ASN A 92 -6.97 -2.41 6.26
C ASN A 92 -7.38 -3.26 7.48
N GLN A 93 -8.65 -3.68 7.52
CA GLN A 93 -9.14 -4.68 8.43
C GLN A 93 -9.92 -5.72 7.62
N TYR A 94 -9.58 -6.99 7.80
CA TYR A 94 -10.06 -8.07 6.95
C TYR A 94 -10.61 -9.22 7.78
N ILE A 95 -11.77 -9.76 7.40
CA ILE A 95 -12.22 -11.08 7.84
C ILE A 95 -11.53 -12.09 6.94
N VAL A 96 -10.72 -12.95 7.55
CA VAL A 96 -10.01 -14.02 6.87
C VAL A 96 -10.62 -15.35 7.30
N THR A 97 -11.11 -16.11 6.33
CA THR A 97 -11.64 -17.46 6.55
C THR A 97 -10.79 -18.47 5.80
N ILE A 98 -10.36 -19.52 6.51
CA ILE A 98 -9.57 -20.60 5.93
C ILE A 98 -10.49 -21.80 5.65
N HIS A 99 -10.64 -22.15 4.38
CA HIS A 99 -11.34 -23.37 3.97
C HIS A 99 -10.57 -24.63 4.38
N PRO A 100 -11.22 -25.81 4.44
CA PRO A 100 -10.56 -27.06 4.78
C PRO A 100 -9.29 -27.30 3.95
N THR A 101 -8.19 -27.57 4.65
CA THR A 101 -6.87 -27.78 4.06
C THR A 101 -5.96 -28.55 5.01
N ASP A 102 -5.02 -29.30 4.43
CA ASP A 102 -3.92 -29.97 5.14
C ASP A 102 -2.66 -29.09 5.24
N ALA A 103 -2.73 -27.85 4.74
CA ALA A 103 -1.61 -26.92 4.79
C ALA A 103 -1.27 -26.54 6.24
N LYS A 104 0.02 -26.44 6.57
CA LYS A 104 0.47 -25.94 7.88
C LYS A 104 0.51 -24.42 7.96
N TYR A 105 0.60 -23.76 6.81
CA TYR A 105 0.75 -22.32 6.69
C TYR A 105 -0.04 -21.80 5.51
N VAL A 106 -0.45 -20.55 5.62
CA VAL A 106 -1.01 -19.76 4.52
C VAL A 106 -0.20 -18.48 4.36
N ALA A 107 -0.06 -18.03 3.10
CA ALA A 107 0.69 -16.83 2.76
C ALA A 107 -0.28 -15.72 2.36
N PHE A 108 0.06 -14.51 2.81
CA PHE A 108 -0.65 -13.29 2.48
C PHE A 108 0.32 -12.31 1.83
N GLU A 109 -0.08 -11.75 0.70
CA GLU A 109 0.62 -10.66 0.05
C GLU A 109 0.11 -9.32 0.60
N VAL A 110 1.04 -8.49 1.08
CA VAL A 110 0.73 -7.12 1.54
C VAL A 110 1.14 -6.15 0.44
N TRP A 111 0.15 -5.58 -0.22
CA TRP A 111 0.35 -4.61 -1.30
C TRP A 111 0.17 -3.19 -0.77
N LEU A 112 0.97 -2.26 -1.31
CA LEU A 112 0.86 -0.84 -1.03
C LEU A 112 0.54 -0.08 -2.31
N ASP A 113 -0.55 0.67 -2.32
CA ASP A 113 -0.87 1.65 -3.35
C ASP A 113 -0.06 2.93 -3.12
N LEU A 114 0.78 3.26 -4.10
CA LEU A 114 1.65 4.43 -4.01
C LEU A 114 0.86 5.74 -4.11
N LYS A 115 -0.36 5.74 -4.68
CA LYS A 115 -1.17 6.94 -4.97
C LYS A 115 -0.36 8.10 -5.57
N GLY A 116 0.54 7.79 -6.49
CA GLY A 116 1.43 8.77 -7.14
C GLY A 116 2.64 9.21 -6.30
N LYS A 117 2.78 8.75 -5.06
CA LYS A 117 3.94 9.03 -4.20
C LYS A 117 5.15 8.22 -4.65
N SER A 118 6.34 8.76 -4.42
CA SER A 118 7.60 8.05 -4.63
C SER A 118 8.14 7.57 -3.28
N ILE A 119 8.58 6.31 -3.20
CA ILE A 119 9.24 5.78 -2.01
C ILE A 119 10.69 5.51 -2.37
N LEU A 120 11.62 6.14 -1.67
CA LEU A 120 13.04 5.89 -1.79
C LEU A 120 13.52 5.07 -0.59
N ILE A 121 14.28 4.02 -0.86
CA ILE A 121 14.83 3.13 0.16
C ILE A 121 16.35 3.16 0.08
N LEU A 122 17.00 3.38 1.22
CA LEU A 122 18.45 3.35 1.32
C LEU A 122 18.95 1.90 1.20
N GLN A 123 19.77 1.62 0.20
CA GLN A 123 20.42 0.32 0.00
C GLN A 123 21.89 0.54 -0.36
N ASN A 124 22.80 -0.02 0.45
CA ASN A 124 24.25 0.09 0.23
C ASN A 124 24.72 1.55 0.04
N GLY A 125 24.17 2.48 0.82
CA GLY A 125 24.52 3.90 0.77
C GLY A 125 23.86 4.70 -0.38
N THR A 126 23.04 4.08 -1.22
CA THR A 126 22.34 4.75 -2.32
C THR A 126 20.82 4.68 -2.13
N TRP A 127 20.13 5.79 -2.44
CA TRP A 127 18.67 5.84 -2.46
C TRP A 127 18.15 5.25 -3.77
N LYS A 128 17.32 4.21 -3.68
CA LYS A 128 16.69 3.56 -4.84
C LYS A 128 15.17 3.66 -4.75
N ASN A 129 14.50 3.76 -5.89
CA ASN A 129 13.04 3.76 -5.89
C ASN A 129 12.51 2.38 -5.48
N ALA A 130 11.48 2.34 -4.64
CA ALA A 130 10.84 1.11 -4.21
C ALA A 130 10.30 0.28 -5.39
N THR A 131 9.88 0.91 -6.50
CA THR A 131 9.45 0.21 -7.71
C THR A 131 10.57 -0.59 -8.39
N GLU A 132 11.84 -0.26 -8.12
CA GLU A 132 13.00 -1.04 -8.59
C GLU A 132 13.33 -2.22 -7.66
N LEU A 133 12.83 -2.17 -6.42
CA LEU A 133 13.19 -3.10 -5.34
C LEU A 133 12.12 -4.14 -5.03
N TYR A 134 10.90 -3.92 -5.51
CA TYR A 134 9.72 -4.73 -5.24
C TYR A 134 9.01 -5.10 -6.53
N LYS A 135 8.25 -6.21 -6.48
CA LYS A 135 7.29 -6.54 -7.54
C LYS A 135 6.24 -5.43 -7.60
N ALA A 136 6.09 -4.82 -8.77
CA ALA A 136 5.10 -3.78 -9.02
C ALA A 136 3.96 -4.29 -9.90
N LYS A 137 2.74 -3.81 -9.66
CA LYS A 137 1.56 -4.06 -10.48
C LYS A 137 0.73 -2.79 -10.55
N GLY A 138 0.77 -2.10 -11.70
CA GLY A 138 0.18 -0.77 -11.83
C GLY A 138 0.80 0.20 -10.82
N ASN A 139 -0.02 0.88 -10.03
CA ASN A 139 0.41 1.84 -9.01
C ASN A 139 0.73 1.20 -7.64
N ARG A 140 0.83 -0.14 -7.59
CA ARG A 140 1.01 -0.89 -6.34
C ARG A 140 2.34 -1.61 -6.31
N ILE A 141 2.92 -1.73 -5.12
CA ILE A 141 4.12 -2.54 -4.86
C ILE A 141 3.83 -3.60 -3.79
N LEU A 142 4.36 -4.81 -3.98
CA LEU A 142 4.29 -5.88 -3.00
C LEU A 142 5.33 -5.62 -1.90
N ILE A 143 4.89 -5.20 -0.72
CA ILE A 143 5.76 -4.85 0.41
C ILE A 143 6.33 -6.08 1.09
N ASP A 144 5.48 -7.07 1.34
CA ASP A 144 5.87 -8.28 2.06
C ASP A 144 4.94 -9.46 1.71
N THR A 145 5.43 -10.68 1.94
CA THR A 145 4.62 -11.89 1.91
C THR A 145 4.68 -12.53 3.30
N VAL A 146 3.60 -12.37 4.06
CA VAL A 146 3.53 -12.82 5.45
C VAL A 146 2.96 -14.24 5.50
N LYS A 147 3.69 -15.17 6.12
CA LYS A 147 3.21 -16.53 6.36
C LYS A 147 2.63 -16.65 7.77
N LEU A 148 1.40 -17.12 7.89
CA LEU A 148 0.75 -17.42 9.16
C LEU A 148 0.53 -18.92 9.30
N GLN A 149 0.68 -19.42 10.53
CA GLN A 149 0.45 -20.83 10.85
C GLN A 149 -1.05 -21.11 10.97
N LEU A 150 -1.47 -22.28 10.49
CA LEU A 150 -2.80 -22.79 10.73
C LEU A 150 -2.85 -23.59 12.04
N GLY A 151 -3.87 -23.31 12.85
CA GLY A 151 -4.18 -24.03 14.08
C GLY A 151 -5.27 -25.04 13.79
N HIS A 152 -4.91 -26.33 13.84
CA HIS A 152 -5.85 -27.45 13.80
C HIS A 152 -6.40 -27.75 15.20
#